data_AF-A0A6J4VAX1-F1
#
_entry.id   AF-A0A6J4VAX1-F1
#
_cell.length_a   1.000
_cell.length_b   1.000
_cell.length_c   1.000
_cell.angle_alpha   90.00
_cell.angle_beta   90.00
_cell.angle_gamma   90.00
#
_symmetry.space_group_name_H-M   'P 1'
#
loop_
_entity.id
_entity.type
_entity.pdbx_description
1 polymer ?
#
loop_
_entity_poly.entity_id
_entity_poly.type
_entity_poly.pdbx_seq_one_letter_code
_entity_poly.pdbx_strand_id
1 'polypeptide(L)'
;MQPMSPPSDRSGTSSQVALEVIVNLYAAAAVVFVARAVLLVGDVDSRVWIGRFVYRFTDPLVAPFRLLPGAERTFIGAFDLADLTVLAIIALIPLGLSLRHGRAEFPEREAD
;
A
#
# COMPACT_ATOMS: atom_id res chain seq x y z
N MET A 1 -40.55 36.46 -3.12
CA MET A 1 -39.96 35.10 -3.24
C MET A 1 -38.60 35.25 -3.91
N GLN A 2 -37.50 35.02 -3.18
CA GLN A 2 -36.15 35.02 -3.76
C GLN A 2 -35.86 33.61 -4.32
N PRO A 3 -35.32 33.49 -5.53
CA PRO A 3 -34.89 32.19 -6.05
C PRO A 3 -33.70 31.68 -5.23
N MET A 4 -33.85 30.47 -4.72
CA MET A 4 -32.82 29.74 -4.00
C MET A 4 -31.75 29.31 -5.00
N SER A 5 -30.55 29.88 -4.91
CA SER A 5 -29.41 29.44 -5.72
C SER A 5 -29.06 27.99 -5.34
N PRO A 6 -28.87 27.08 -6.32
CA PRO A 6 -28.47 25.70 -6.03
C PRO A 6 -27.08 25.68 -5.38
N PRO A 7 -26.83 24.78 -4.41
CA PRO A 7 -25.51 24.64 -3.81
C PRO A 7 -24.49 24.18 -4.86
N SER A 8 -23.30 24.76 -4.83
CA SER A 8 -22.23 24.53 -5.82
C SER A 8 -21.64 23.11 -5.73
N ASP A 9 -21.70 22.35 -6.83
CA ASP A 9 -21.13 21.00 -7.05
C ASP A 9 -19.59 20.86 -6.87
N ARG A 10 -18.88 21.90 -6.40
CA ARG A 10 -17.41 21.92 -6.34
C ARG A 10 -16.82 20.95 -5.32
N SER A 11 -17.61 20.47 -4.36
CA SER A 11 -17.14 19.53 -3.34
C SER A 11 -16.89 18.12 -3.89
N GLY A 12 -17.54 17.72 -4.98
CA GLY A 12 -17.37 16.39 -5.58
C GLY A 12 -16.04 16.22 -6.32
N THR A 13 -15.64 17.25 -7.08
CA THR A 13 -14.44 17.17 -7.94
C THR A 13 -13.13 17.23 -7.14
N SER A 14 -13.05 18.05 -6.09
CA SER A 14 -11.85 18.11 -5.24
C SER A 14 -11.65 16.81 -4.44
N SER A 15 -12.73 16.17 -4.01
CA SER A 15 -12.69 14.86 -3.34
C SER A 15 -12.20 13.75 -4.28
N GLN A 16 -12.63 13.76 -5.54
CA GLN A 16 -12.18 12.78 -6.54
C GLN A 16 -10.69 12.94 -6.87
N VAL A 17 -10.22 14.18 -7.08
CA VAL A 17 -8.79 14.44 -7.33
C VAL A 17 -7.93 14.05 -6.13
N ALA A 18 -8.38 14.35 -4.91
CA ALA A 18 -7.67 13.96 -3.69
C ALA A 18 -7.52 12.43 -3.57
N LEU A 19 -8.59 11.69 -3.89
CA LEU A 19 -8.57 10.22 -3.89
C LEU A 19 -7.58 9.67 -4.93
N GLU A 20 -7.63 10.21 -6.16
CA GLU A 20 -6.73 9.79 -7.24
C GLU A 20 -5.25 10.00 -6.87
N VAL A 21 -4.93 11.15 -6.26
CA VAL A 21 -3.58 11.44 -5.76
C VAL A 21 -3.16 10.45 -4.68
N ILE A 22 -4.03 10.15 -3.71
CA ILE A 22 -3.72 9.20 -2.64
C ILE A 22 -3.46 7.80 -3.20
N VAL A 23 -4.29 7.33 -4.14
CA VAL A 23 -4.13 6.02 -4.78
C VAL A 23 -2.84 5.94 -5.57
N ASN A 24 -2.49 6.98 -6.33
CA ASN A 24 -1.23 7.02 -7.08
C ASN A 24 -0.01 7.05 -6.16
N LEU A 25 -0.07 7.83 -5.07
CA LEU A 25 1.00 7.84 -4.06
C LEU A 25 1.16 6.47 -3.40
N TYR A 26 0.05 5.83 -3.06
CA TYR A 26 0.06 4.47 -2.53
C TYR A 26 0.66 3.47 -3.52
N ALA A 27 0.27 3.53 -4.80
CA ALA A 27 0.81 2.66 -5.85
C ALA A 27 2.32 2.88 -6.04
N ALA A 28 2.77 4.13 -6.08
CA ALA A 28 4.19 4.47 -6.15
C ALA A 28 4.96 3.91 -4.96
N ALA A 29 4.44 4.08 -3.74
CA ALA A 29 5.04 3.50 -2.54
C ALA A 29 5.09 1.97 -2.62
N ALA A 30 4.00 1.31 -3.02
CA ALA A 30 3.94 -0.14 -3.18
C ALA A 30 5.00 -0.66 -4.16
N VAL A 31 5.19 0.00 -5.31
CA VAL A 31 6.23 -0.34 -6.27
C VAL A 31 7.63 -0.24 -5.67
N VAL A 32 7.91 0.80 -4.87
CA VAL A 32 9.19 0.96 -4.18
C VAL A 32 9.43 -0.19 -3.18
N PHE A 33 8.40 -0.64 -2.47
CA PHE A 33 8.50 -1.80 -1.57
C PHE A 33 8.67 -3.13 -2.30
N VAL A 34 8.02 -3.31 -3.45
CA VAL A 34 8.25 -4.48 -4.30
C VAL A 34 9.70 -4.48 -4.80
N ALA A 35 10.20 -3.33 -5.26
CA ALA A 35 11.60 -3.20 -5.66
C ALA A 35 12.54 -3.54 -4.49
N ARG A 36 12.26 -3.06 -3.28
CA ARG A 36 13.02 -3.42 -2.07
C ARG A 36 13.07 -4.94 -1.88
N ALA A 37 11.92 -5.62 -1.95
CA ALA A 37 11.88 -7.06 -1.75
C ALA A 37 12.68 -7.82 -2.82
N VAL A 38 12.60 -7.40 -4.08
CA VAL A 38 13.43 -7.98 -5.16
C VAL A 38 14.92 -7.78 -4.88
N LEU A 39 15.32 -6.58 -4.44
CA LEU A 39 16.71 -6.29 -4.12
C LEU A 39 17.21 -7.09 -2.91
N LEU A 40 16.38 -7.26 -1.86
CA LEU A 40 16.73 -8.06 -0.69
C LEU A 40 16.82 -9.55 -0.99
N VAL A 41 15.89 -10.08 -1.79
CA VAL A 41 15.92 -11.47 -2.26
C VAL A 41 17.14 -11.72 -3.14
N GLY A 42 17.52 -10.75 -3.98
CA GLY A 42 18.71 -10.78 -4.82
C GLY A 42 20.02 -10.43 -4.09
N ASP A 43 19.98 -10.24 -2.78
CA ASP A 43 21.13 -9.87 -1.92
C ASP A 43 21.89 -8.63 -2.42
N VAL A 44 21.16 -7.65 -2.97
CA VAL A 44 21.73 -6.42 -3.50
C VAL A 44 22.04 -5.45 -2.36
N ASP A 45 23.32 -5.14 -2.19
CA ASP A 45 23.77 -4.22 -1.13
C ASP A 45 23.41 -2.74 -1.42
N SER A 46 23.23 -1.97 -0.35
CA SER A 46 23.16 -0.50 -0.30
C SER A 46 24.34 0.24 -0.97
N ARG A 47 25.45 -0.44 -1.26
CA ARG A 47 26.58 0.10 -2.03
C ARG A 47 26.19 0.40 -3.48
N VAL A 48 25.24 -0.36 -4.04
CA VAL A 48 24.68 -0.11 -5.38
C VAL A 48 23.73 1.08 -5.33
N TRP A 49 23.78 1.97 -6.32
CA TRP A 49 22.98 3.20 -6.36
C TRP A 49 21.48 2.96 -6.17
N ILE A 50 20.94 1.91 -6.82
CA ILE A 50 19.52 1.52 -6.72
C ILE A 50 19.17 1.04 -5.31
N GLY A 51 20.02 0.21 -4.70
CA GLY A 51 19.85 -0.28 -3.33
C GLY A 51 19.89 0.87 -2.34
N ARG A 52 20.87 1.77 -2.47
CA ARG A 52 20.95 2.97 -1.62
C ARG A 52 19.68 3.80 -1.65
N PHE A 53 19.15 4.06 -2.85
CA PHE A 53 17.95 4.86 -3.01
C PHE A 53 16.76 4.15 -2.35
N VAL A 54 16.50 2.90 -2.73
CA VAL A 54 15.33 2.15 -2.25
C VAL A 54 15.39 1.96 -0.73
N TYR A 55 16.51 1.51 -0.18
CA TYR A 55 16.65 1.26 1.26
C TYR A 55 16.53 2.55 2.07
N ARG A 56 17.10 3.67 1.59
CA ARG A 56 16.97 4.97 2.28
C ARG A 56 15.52 5.41 2.49
N PHE A 57 14.64 5.18 1.53
CA PHE A 57 13.23 5.56 1.64
C PHE A 57 12.39 4.54 2.40
N THR A 58 12.76 3.26 2.36
CA THR A 58 11.95 2.18 2.92
C THR A 58 12.37 1.75 4.32
N ASP A 59 13.66 1.88 4.69
CA ASP A 59 14.15 1.46 6.01
C ASP A 59 13.42 2.14 7.18
N PRO A 60 13.13 3.47 7.16
CA PRO A 60 12.38 4.10 8.25
C PRO A 60 10.96 3.54 8.41
N LEU A 61 10.38 3.04 7.32
CA LEU A 61 9.03 2.48 7.31
C LEU A 61 9.00 1.01 7.75
N VAL A 62 10.09 0.26 7.53
CA VAL A 62 10.26 -1.12 8.02
C VAL A 62 10.72 -1.15 9.48
N ALA A 63 11.45 -0.14 9.94
CA ALA A 63 12.04 -0.09 11.28
C ALA A 63 11.07 -0.40 12.44
N PRO A 64 9.81 0.09 12.46
CA PRO A 64 8.87 -0.26 13.53
C PRO A 64 8.55 -1.76 13.59
N PHE A 65 8.55 -2.44 12.45
CA PHE A 65 8.25 -3.87 12.34
C PHE A 65 9.44 -4.74 12.77
N ARG A 66 10.65 -4.19 12.81
CA ARG A 66 11.83 -4.87 13.37
C ARG A 66 11.78 -5.03 14.89
N LEU A 67 10.91 -4.30 15.57
CA LEU A 67 10.68 -4.46 17.00
C LEU A 67 9.83 -5.69 17.34
N LEU A 68 9.23 -6.34 16.35
CA LEU A 68 8.42 -7.54 16.57
C LEU A 68 9.33 -8.74 16.93
N PRO A 69 8.89 -9.60 17.86
CA PRO A 69 9.65 -10.79 18.21
C PRO A 69 9.81 -11.70 16.98
N GLY A 70 11.05 -12.06 16.66
CA GLY A 70 11.37 -12.87 15.48
C GLY A 70 11.42 -12.09 14.16
N ALA A 71 11.36 -10.75 14.20
CA ALA A 71 11.42 -9.92 12.99
C ALA A 71 12.69 -10.12 12.17
N GLU A 72 13.83 -10.38 12.82
CA GLU A 72 15.12 -10.60 12.16
C GLU A 72 15.24 -11.98 11.51
N ARG A 73 14.20 -12.82 11.57
CA ARG A 73 14.23 -14.13 10.93
C ARG A 73 14.24 -13.96 9.41
N THR A 74 15.40 -14.22 8.83
CA THR A 74 15.61 -14.23 7.39
C THR A 74 14.87 -15.40 6.73
N PHE A 75 14.18 -15.12 5.62
CA PHE A 75 13.54 -16.12 4.78
C PHE A 75 14.40 -16.44 3.55
N ILE A 76 14.72 -15.43 2.74
CA ILE A 76 15.43 -15.59 1.46
C ILE A 76 16.37 -14.39 1.24
N GLY A 77 17.65 -14.62 0.95
CA GLY A 77 18.62 -13.54 0.80
C GLY A 77 18.73 -12.72 2.10
N ALA A 78 18.54 -11.41 2.01
CA ALA A 78 18.43 -10.50 3.16
C ALA A 78 16.98 -10.16 3.54
N PHE A 79 15.98 -10.84 2.95
CA PHE A 79 14.57 -10.58 3.19
C PHE A 79 14.09 -11.21 4.50
N ASP A 80 13.66 -10.37 5.45
CA ASP A 80 13.27 -10.78 6.80
C ASP A 80 11.74 -10.75 7.05
N LEU A 81 11.33 -11.09 8.27
CA LEU A 81 9.91 -11.10 8.66
C LEU A 81 9.33 -9.69 8.76
N ALA A 82 10.12 -8.67 9.09
CA ALA A 82 9.65 -7.29 9.09
C ALA A 82 9.31 -6.85 7.65
N ASP A 83 10.18 -7.15 6.69
CA ASP A 83 9.95 -6.86 5.27
C ASP A 83 8.69 -7.59 4.73
N LEU A 84 8.53 -8.86 5.11
CA LEU A 84 7.32 -9.64 4.77
C LEU A 84 6.05 -9.03 5.36
N THR A 85 6.11 -8.58 6.61
CA THR A 85 4.96 -7.97 7.30
C THR A 85 4.53 -6.69 6.59
N VAL A 86 5.49 -5.84 6.21
CA VAL A 86 5.21 -4.59 5.48
C VAL A 86 4.60 -4.89 4.11
N LEU A 87 5.16 -5.84 3.36
CA LEU A 87 4.58 -6.26 2.09
C LEU A 87 3.17 -6.82 2.24
N ALA A 88 2.91 -7.59 3.29
CA ALA A 88 1.58 -8.12 3.57
C ALA A 88 0.57 -6.99 3.84
N ILE A 89 0.95 -5.98 4.63
CA ILE A 89 0.09 -4.80 4.89
C ILE A 89 -0.22 -4.07 3.59
N ILE A 90 0.80 -3.85 2.75
CA ILE A 90 0.62 -3.21 1.45
C ILE A 90 -0.35 -4.04 0.61
N ALA A 91 -0.14 -5.35 0.44
CA ALA A 91 -1.00 -6.21 -0.37
C ALA A 91 -2.43 -6.34 0.17
N LEU A 92 -2.62 -6.32 1.49
CA LEU A 92 -3.93 -6.47 2.12
C LEU A 92 -4.87 -5.30 1.86
N ILE A 93 -4.37 -4.09 1.61
CA ILE A 93 -5.21 -2.92 1.33
C ILE A 93 -6.06 -3.12 0.05
N PRO A 94 -5.48 -3.36 -1.15
CA PRO A 94 -6.26 -3.57 -2.37
C PRO A 94 -7.06 -4.86 -2.33
N LEU A 95 -6.57 -5.92 -1.67
CA LEU A 95 -7.33 -7.15 -1.46
C LEU A 95 -8.58 -6.89 -0.61
N GLY A 96 -8.46 -6.15 0.49
CA GLY A 96 -9.58 -5.78 1.35
C GLY A 96 -10.60 -4.91 0.64
N LEU A 97 -10.15 -3.97 -0.20
CA LEU A 97 -11.04 -3.16 -1.03
C LEU A 97 -11.79 -4.00 -2.08
N SER A 98 -11.10 -4.93 -2.74
CA SER A 98 -11.68 -5.81 -3.76
C SER A 98 -12.73 -6.75 -3.16
N LEU A 99 -12.46 -7.33 -1.99
CA LEU A 99 -13.40 -8.22 -1.30
C LEU A 99 -14.69 -7.51 -0.85
N ARG A 100 -14.60 -6.22 -0.48
CA ARG A 100 -15.78 -5.41 -0.13
C ARG A 100 -16.68 -5.14 -1.34
N HIS A 101 -16.09 -4.89 -2.50
CA HIS A 101 -16.84 -4.69 -3.74
C HIS A 101 -17.51 -5.99 -4.21
N GLY A 102 -16.81 -7.13 -4.15
CA GLY A 102 -17.40 -8.42 -4.54
C GLY A 102 -18.62 -8.84 -3.70
N ARG A 103 -18.69 -8.46 -2.41
CA ARG A 103 -19.87 -8.73 -1.56
C ARG A 103 -21.08 -7.86 -1.92
N ALA A 104 -20.86 -6.66 -2.48
CA ALA A 104 -21.96 -5.77 -2.89
C ALA A 104 -22.64 -6.23 -4.20
N GLU A 105 -21.95 -7.01 -5.04
CA GLU A 105 -22.46 -7.52 -6.31
C GLU A 105 -23.27 -8.83 -6.17
N PHE A 106 -23.14 -9.53 -5.05
CA PHE A 106 -23.91 -10.74 -4.74
C PHE A 106 -24.69 -10.61 -3.42
N PRO A 107 -25.69 -9.71 -3.33
CA PRO A 107 -26.67 -9.77 -2.27
C PRO A 107 -27.54 -11.00 -2.53
N GLU A 108 -27.28 -12.08 -1.78
CA GLU A 108 -28.26 -13.11 -1.46
C GLU A 108 -29.23 -13.52 -2.59
N ARG A 109 -28.83 -14.52 -3.38
CA ARG A 109 -29.79 -15.54 -3.83
C ARG A 109 -30.19 -16.41 -2.63
N GLU A 110 -30.79 -15.78 -1.64
CA GLU A 110 -31.42 -16.43 -0.48
C GLU A 110 -32.91 -16.08 -0.53
N ALA A 111 -33.53 -16.58 -1.59
CA ALA A 111 -34.94 -16.87 -1.64
C ALA A 111 -35.02 -18.25 -2.29
N ASP A 112 -35.10 -19.29 -1.46
CA ASP A 112 -35.87 -20.51 -1.69
C ASP A 112 -35.84 -21.40 -0.43
#